data_AF-A0ABD1X840-F1
#
_entry.id   AF-A0ABD1X840-F1
#
_cell.length_a   1.000
_cell.length_b   1.000
_cell.length_c   1.000
_cell.angle_alpha   90.00
_cell.angle_beta   90.00
_cell.angle_gamma   90.00
#
_symmetry.space_group_name_H-M   'P 1'
#
loop_
_entity.id
_entity.type
_entity.pdbx_description
1 polymer ?
#
loop_
_entity_poly.entity_id
_entity_poly.type
_entity_poly.pdbx_seq_one_letter_code
_entity_poly.pdbx_strand_id
1 'polypeptide(L)'
;MTRAASLHKPYYIDSIEEWQAFVKERNSQPYKEKNDRFKKMRASQTLMHTTSRKGSFYHMQVVATKKLKAYSEIFNSPNKHSLKDNGVARVLGPERQGSIRGIGFGATPSKLNALVHNHSLQTQVQESRNEIKELQALFQVKNRSIEEGDNVSGKPNIS
;
A
#
# COMPACT_ATOMS: atom_id res chain seq x y z
N MET A 1 -51.63 30.71 6.01
CA MET A 1 -51.38 29.64 5.00
C MET A 1 -52.62 28.80 4.66
N THR A 2 -53.85 29.27 4.92
CA THR A 2 -55.07 28.43 4.78
C THR A 2 -55.64 28.38 3.36
N ARG A 3 -55.59 29.48 2.59
CA ARG A 3 -56.17 29.53 1.23
C ARG A 3 -55.41 28.71 0.16
N ALA A 4 -54.08 28.68 0.22
CA ALA A 4 -53.29 27.97 -0.79
C ALA A 4 -53.32 26.44 -0.61
N ALA A 5 -53.34 25.97 0.64
CA ALA A 5 -53.40 24.54 0.95
C ALA A 5 -54.73 23.90 0.50
N SER A 6 -55.84 24.64 0.59
CA SER A 6 -57.16 24.17 0.11
C SER A 6 -57.25 24.04 -1.40
N LEU A 7 -56.46 24.78 -2.18
CA LEU A 7 -56.48 24.73 -3.66
C LEU A 7 -55.79 23.47 -4.23
N HIS A 8 -54.92 22.83 -3.45
CA HIS A 8 -54.17 21.63 -3.85
C HIS A 8 -54.50 20.42 -2.98
N LYS A 9 -55.78 20.29 -2.62
CA LYS A 9 -56.29 19.09 -1.92
C LYS A 9 -56.31 17.91 -2.92
N PRO A 10 -55.69 16.76 -2.62
CA PRO A 10 -55.81 15.55 -3.43
C PRO A 10 -57.25 15.03 -3.49
N TYR A 11 -57.64 14.46 -4.64
CA TYR A 11 -59.00 13.93 -4.87
C TYR A 11 -59.38 12.78 -3.91
N TYR A 12 -58.40 12.01 -3.42
CA TYR A 12 -58.60 10.84 -2.55
C TYR A 12 -58.82 11.15 -1.07
N ILE A 13 -58.86 12.43 -0.69
CA ILE A 13 -59.11 12.84 0.70
C ILE A 13 -60.49 13.48 0.71
N ASP A 14 -61.42 12.92 1.47
CA ASP A 14 -62.80 13.41 1.49
C ASP A 14 -62.92 14.65 2.40
N SER A 15 -62.22 14.67 3.54
CA SER A 15 -62.25 15.79 4.48
C SER A 15 -61.20 16.86 4.16
N ILE A 16 -61.65 18.11 4.01
CA ILE A 16 -60.75 19.25 3.87
C ILE A 16 -60.05 19.59 5.20
N GLU A 17 -60.67 19.27 6.32
CA GLU A 17 -60.14 19.52 7.66
C GLU A 17 -58.96 18.59 7.96
N GLU A 18 -59.08 17.32 7.57
CA GLU A 18 -58.01 16.33 7.69
C GLU A 18 -56.78 16.75 6.86
N TRP A 19 -57.01 17.24 5.64
CA TRP A 19 -55.95 17.79 4.79
C TRP A 19 -55.28 19.01 5.43
N GLN A 20 -56.06 19.93 6.00
CA GLN A 20 -55.51 21.11 6.66
C GLN A 20 -54.74 20.74 7.94
N ALA A 21 -55.21 19.77 8.72
CA ALA A 21 -54.51 19.26 9.90
C ALA A 21 -53.17 18.65 9.51
N PHE A 22 -53.14 17.83 8.44
CA PHE A 22 -51.91 17.27 7.90
C PHE A 22 -50.92 18.35 7.43
N VAL A 23 -51.37 19.36 6.69
CA VAL A 23 -50.51 20.45 6.22
C VAL A 23 -49.95 21.26 7.40
N LYS A 24 -50.75 21.49 8.45
CA LYS A 24 -50.29 22.13 9.69
C LYS A 24 -49.23 21.26 10.40
N GLU A 25 -49.46 19.96 10.50
CA GLU A 25 -48.50 19.02 11.10
C GLU A 25 -47.18 18.99 10.33
N ARG A 26 -47.21 18.91 8.99
CA ARG A 26 -46.00 18.88 8.14
C ARG A 26 -45.18 20.17 8.20
N ASN A 27 -45.84 21.29 8.46
CA ASN A 27 -45.19 22.59 8.63
C ASN A 27 -44.81 22.90 10.08
N SER A 28 -45.22 22.05 11.04
CA SER A 28 -44.92 22.23 12.45
C SER A 28 -43.42 22.11 12.72
N GLN A 29 -42.97 22.83 13.75
CA GLN A 29 -41.59 22.79 14.21
C GLN A 29 -41.11 21.37 14.60
N PRO A 30 -41.84 20.56 15.40
CA PRO A 30 -41.38 19.22 15.77
C PRO A 30 -41.24 18.29 14.55
N TYR A 31 -42.09 18.45 13.52
CA TYR A 31 -41.97 17.66 12.29
C TYR A 31 -40.68 18.00 11.54
N LYS A 32 -40.32 19.29 11.44
CA LYS A 32 -39.09 19.73 10.78
C LYS A 32 -37.85 19.19 11.49
N GLU A 33 -37.82 19.27 12.82
CA GLU A 33 -36.72 18.73 13.64
C GLU A 33 -36.57 17.22 13.47
N LYS A 34 -37.68 16.47 13.48
CA LYS A 34 -37.70 15.03 13.21
C LYS A 34 -37.17 14.72 11.81
N ASN A 35 -37.62 15.47 10.79
CA ASN A 35 -37.18 15.30 9.40
C ASN A 35 -35.67 15.55 9.26
N ASP A 36 -35.17 16.64 9.83
CA ASP A 36 -33.76 17.00 9.75
C ASP A 36 -32.87 16.00 10.50
N ARG A 37 -33.33 15.45 11.63
CA ARG A 37 -32.67 14.30 12.28
C ARG A 37 -32.54 13.12 11.32
N PHE A 38 -33.61 12.72 10.63
CA PHE A 38 -33.56 11.60 9.67
C PHE A 38 -32.71 11.90 8.43
N LYS A 39 -32.65 13.15 7.97
CA LYS A 39 -31.73 13.56 6.90
C LYS A 39 -30.27 13.45 7.35
N LYS A 40 -29.95 13.93 8.55
CA LYS A 40 -28.61 13.79 9.15
C LYS A 40 -28.22 12.33 9.29
N MET A 41 -29.12 11.47 9.78
CA MET A 41 -28.86 10.02 9.85
C MET A 41 -28.59 9.39 8.47
N ARG A 42 -29.34 9.77 7.43
CA ARG A 42 -29.10 9.30 6.06
C ARG A 42 -27.78 9.82 5.48
N ALA A 43 -27.43 11.07 5.75
CA ALA A 43 -26.16 11.65 5.32
C ALA A 43 -24.95 11.04 6.06
N SER A 44 -25.11 10.73 7.35
CA SER A 44 -24.07 10.07 8.15
C SER A 44 -23.92 8.59 7.85
N GLN A 45 -24.90 7.96 7.18
CA GLN A 45 -24.77 6.60 6.67
C GLN A 45 -23.89 6.59 5.42
N THR A 46 -22.57 6.52 5.63
CA THR A 46 -21.58 6.34 4.57
C THR A 46 -21.58 4.93 3.98
N LEU A 47 -22.19 3.98 4.69
CA LEU A 47 -22.24 2.57 4.34
C LEU A 47 -23.71 2.18 4.12
N MET A 48 -24.13 2.12 2.86
CA MET A 48 -25.36 1.39 2.52
C MET A 48 -25.15 -0.07 2.86
N HIS A 49 -25.86 -0.59 3.86
CA HIS A 49 -26.03 -2.03 4.04
C HIS A 49 -26.87 -2.52 2.87
N THR A 50 -26.22 -2.80 1.75
CA THR A 50 -26.84 -3.56 0.68
C THR A 50 -26.69 -5.02 1.10
N THR A 51 -27.69 -5.52 1.83
CA THR A 51 -27.78 -6.91 2.31
C THR A 51 -27.95 -7.95 1.17
N SER A 52 -27.51 -7.61 -0.04
CA SER A 52 -27.38 -8.53 -1.16
C SER A 52 -25.90 -8.87 -1.37
N ARG A 53 -25.62 -10.08 -1.88
CA ARG A 53 -24.24 -10.52 -2.19
C ARG A 53 -23.47 -9.53 -3.06
N LYS A 54 -24.15 -8.86 -4.01
CA LYS A 54 -23.54 -7.86 -4.88
C LYS A 54 -23.14 -6.61 -4.09
N GLY A 55 -23.98 -6.20 -3.15
CA GLY A 55 -23.72 -5.07 -2.25
C GLY A 55 -22.45 -5.21 -1.42
N SER A 56 -22.33 -6.33 -0.72
CA SER A 56 -21.15 -6.63 0.10
C SER A 56 -19.85 -6.71 -0.70
N PHE A 57 -19.89 -7.24 -1.93
CA PHE A 57 -18.71 -7.32 -2.80
C PHE A 57 -18.24 -5.93 -3.25
N TYR A 58 -19.15 -5.08 -3.73
CA TYR A 58 -18.82 -3.70 -4.06
C TYR A 58 -18.30 -2.94 -2.84
N HIS A 59 -18.89 -3.17 -1.65
CA HIS A 59 -18.41 -2.57 -0.40
C HIS A 59 -16.98 -2.98 -0.07
N MET A 60 -16.66 -4.29 -0.10
CA MET A 60 -15.30 -4.76 0.15
C MET A 60 -14.30 -4.19 -0.86
N GLN A 61 -14.68 -4.09 -2.13
CA GLN A 61 -13.81 -3.55 -3.18
C GLN A 61 -13.50 -2.06 -2.93
N VAL A 62 -14.50 -1.26 -2.56
CA VAL A 62 -14.31 0.15 -2.22
C VAL A 62 -13.45 0.34 -0.96
N VAL A 63 -13.64 -0.50 0.06
CA VAL A 63 -12.82 -0.44 1.28
C VAL A 63 -11.38 -0.85 1.00
N ALA A 64 -11.16 -1.93 0.24
CA ALA A 64 -9.83 -2.43 -0.11
C ALA A 64 -9.04 -1.39 -0.93
N THR A 65 -9.68 -0.77 -1.92
CA THR A 65 -9.04 0.26 -2.75
C THR A 65 -8.65 1.51 -1.96
N LYS A 66 -9.47 1.95 -1.00
CA LYS A 66 -9.11 3.06 -0.09
C LYS A 66 -7.91 2.73 0.79
N LYS A 67 -7.86 1.52 1.36
CA LYS A 67 -6.72 1.06 2.17
C LYS A 67 -5.42 0.99 1.36
N LEU A 68 -5.49 0.50 0.12
CA LEU A 68 -4.33 0.44 -0.78
C LEU A 68 -3.81 1.82 -1.15
N LYS A 69 -4.70 2.78 -1.43
CA LYS A 69 -4.30 4.18 -1.67
C LYS A 69 -3.57 4.78 -0.47
N ALA A 70 -4.13 4.64 0.72
CA ALA A 70 -3.49 5.12 1.95
C ALA A 70 -2.09 4.49 2.18
N TYR A 71 -1.95 3.18 1.93
CA TYR A 71 -0.64 2.50 2.00
C TYR A 71 0.35 3.03 0.95
N SER A 72 -0.12 3.31 -0.27
CA SER A 72 0.75 3.83 -1.34
C SER A 72 1.24 5.25 -1.06
N GLU A 73 0.43 6.08 -0.40
CA GLU A 73 0.80 7.44 -0.03
C GLU A 73 1.89 7.47 1.05
N ILE A 74 1.92 6.48 1.96
CA ILE A 74 2.92 6.38 3.03
C ILE A 74 4.30 5.93 2.51
N PHE A 75 4.36 5.17 1.41
CA PHE A 75 5.60 4.52 0.94
C PHE A 75 6.27 5.20 -0.27
N ASN A 76 5.79 6.37 -0.68
CA ASN A 76 6.37 7.13 -1.81
C ASN A 76 7.60 7.95 -1.37
N SER A 77 8.68 7.26 -0.98
CA SER A 77 10.02 7.84 -1.08
C SER A 77 10.52 7.61 -2.51
N PRO A 78 11.03 8.64 -3.23
CA PRO A 78 11.54 8.48 -4.58
C PRO A 78 12.81 7.62 -4.56
N ASN A 79 12.65 6.31 -4.66
CA ASN A 79 13.77 5.39 -4.80
C ASN A 79 14.32 5.54 -6.22
N LYS A 80 15.57 6.02 -6.34
CA LYS A 80 16.28 6.21 -7.62
C LYS A 80 16.41 4.92 -8.45
N HIS A 81 16.25 3.75 -7.81
CA HIS A 81 16.26 2.43 -8.44
C HIS A 81 14.86 1.83 -8.67
N SER A 82 13.79 2.61 -8.48
CA SER A 82 12.43 2.16 -8.72
C SER A 82 12.19 1.91 -10.21
N LEU A 83 11.84 0.68 -10.56
CA LEU A 83 11.42 0.33 -11.92
C LEU A 83 10.20 1.13 -12.41
N LYS A 84 9.43 1.71 -11.47
CA LYS A 84 8.23 2.50 -11.78
C LYS A 84 8.55 3.95 -12.18
N ASP A 85 9.71 4.47 -11.77
CA ASP A 85 10.07 5.89 -11.91
C ASP A 85 11.40 6.12 -12.64
N ASN A 86 11.95 5.10 -13.29
CA ASN A 86 13.16 5.23 -14.08
C ASN A 86 12.92 6.06 -15.37
N GLY A 87 14.00 6.54 -16.00
CA GLY A 87 13.91 7.39 -17.19
C GLY A 87 13.14 6.74 -18.35
N VAL A 88 13.21 5.41 -18.48
CA VAL A 88 12.48 4.65 -19.51
C VAL A 88 10.97 4.67 -19.25
N ALA A 89 10.54 4.47 -18.00
CA ALA A 89 9.13 4.52 -17.62
C ALA A 89 8.53 5.93 -17.76
N ARG A 90 9.34 6.99 -17.60
CA ARG A 90 8.90 8.37 -17.83
C ARG A 90 8.61 8.66 -19.31
N VAL A 91 9.38 8.08 -20.22
CA VAL A 91 9.24 8.28 -21.68
C VAL A 91 8.21 7.34 -22.29
N LEU A 92 8.25 6.06 -21.93
CA LEU A 92 7.45 4.99 -22.55
C LEU A 92 6.26 4.53 -21.69
N GLY A 93 6.06 5.14 -20.53
CA GLY A 93 5.05 4.74 -19.56
C GLY A 93 5.44 3.53 -18.70
N PRO A 94 4.68 3.26 -17.62
CA PRO A 94 4.93 2.16 -16.71
C PRO A 94 4.84 0.80 -17.39
N GLU A 95 5.52 -0.19 -16.82
CA GLU A 95 5.54 -1.55 -17.35
C GLU A 95 4.17 -2.24 -17.25
N ARG A 96 3.84 -3.09 -18.24
CA ARG A 96 2.60 -3.88 -18.22
C ARG A 96 2.67 -4.99 -17.18
N GLN A 97 1.54 -5.27 -16.53
CA GLN A 97 1.48 -6.35 -15.54
C GLN A 97 1.78 -7.71 -16.20
N GLY A 98 2.74 -8.46 -15.64
CA GLY A 98 3.11 -9.79 -16.13
C GLY A 98 4.10 -9.80 -17.28
N SER A 99 4.69 -8.66 -17.65
CA SER A 99 5.80 -8.60 -18.59
C SER A 99 6.81 -7.55 -18.14
N ILE A 100 8.08 -7.74 -18.51
CA ILE A 100 9.11 -6.70 -18.41
C ILE A 100 9.79 -6.56 -19.77
N ARG A 101 9.83 -5.34 -20.31
CA ARG A 101 10.60 -4.99 -21.51
C ARG A 101 12.04 -5.54 -21.43
N GLY A 102 12.44 -6.28 -22.45
CA GLY A 102 13.75 -6.93 -22.54
C GLY A 102 13.83 -8.33 -21.89
N ILE A 103 12.82 -8.75 -21.12
CA ILE A 103 12.81 -10.06 -20.42
C ILE A 103 11.66 -10.96 -20.91
N GLY A 104 10.57 -10.36 -21.40
CA GLY A 104 9.45 -11.09 -22.00
C GLY A 104 8.25 -11.28 -21.05
N PHE A 105 7.41 -12.27 -21.36
CA PHE A 105 6.19 -12.59 -20.60
C PHE A 105 6.50 -13.45 -19.36
N GLY A 106 5.72 -13.27 -18.28
CA GLY A 106 5.88 -14.02 -17.02
C GLY A 106 6.88 -13.41 -16.04
N ALA A 107 7.67 -12.43 -16.50
CA ALA A 107 8.54 -11.62 -15.67
C ALA A 107 7.72 -10.50 -14.99
N THR A 108 7.81 -10.39 -13.66
CA THR A 108 7.19 -9.30 -12.91
C THR A 108 8.25 -8.42 -12.26
N PRO A 109 8.02 -7.10 -12.12
CA PRO A 109 8.98 -6.18 -11.48
C PRO A 109 9.48 -6.68 -10.12
N SER A 110 8.58 -7.25 -9.31
CA SER A 110 8.94 -7.81 -8.01
C SER A 110 9.90 -9.00 -8.10
N LYS A 111 9.71 -9.91 -9.06
CA LYS A 111 10.62 -11.04 -9.28
C LYS A 111 12.00 -10.56 -9.69
N LEU A 112 12.07 -9.59 -10.61
CA LEU A 112 13.34 -9.01 -11.03
C LEU A 112 14.05 -8.30 -9.87
N ASN A 113 13.31 -7.50 -9.10
CA ASN A 113 13.90 -6.77 -7.99
C ASN A 113 14.47 -7.73 -6.93
N ALA A 114 13.77 -8.84 -6.66
CA ALA A 114 14.28 -9.90 -5.79
C ALA A 114 15.54 -10.57 -6.37
N LEU A 115 15.59 -10.85 -7.67
CA LEU A 115 16.77 -11.43 -8.33
C LEU A 115 17.98 -10.49 -8.25
N VAL A 116 17.79 -9.20 -8.56
CA VAL A 116 18.85 -8.18 -8.48
C VAL A 116 19.38 -8.04 -7.05
N HIS A 117 18.49 -7.98 -6.06
CA HIS A 117 18.86 -7.93 -4.66
C HIS A 117 19.66 -9.17 -4.22
N ASN A 118 19.19 -10.36 -4.58
CA ASN A 118 19.88 -11.61 -4.25
C ASN A 118 21.26 -11.69 -4.90
N HIS A 119 21.39 -11.25 -6.16
CA HIS A 119 22.68 -11.18 -6.84
C HIS A 119 23.66 -10.23 -6.11
N SER A 120 23.18 -9.06 -5.67
CA SER A 120 23.99 -8.12 -4.88
C SER A 120 24.49 -8.76 -3.58
N LEU A 121 23.62 -9.46 -2.85
CA LEU A 121 24.00 -10.15 -1.61
C LEU A 121 25.03 -11.26 -1.88
N GLN A 122 24.86 -12.04 -2.95
CA GLN A 122 25.82 -13.08 -3.33
C GLN A 122 27.19 -12.49 -3.67
N THR A 123 27.21 -11.34 -4.34
CA THR A 123 28.45 -10.63 -4.69
C THR A 123 29.20 -10.20 -3.43
N GLN A 124 28.51 -9.56 -2.48
CA GLN A 124 29.11 -9.15 -1.20
C GLN A 124 29.65 -10.35 -0.40
N VAL A 125 28.88 -11.44 -0.32
CA VAL A 125 29.34 -12.66 0.36
C VAL A 125 30.58 -13.24 -0.30
N GLN A 126 30.69 -13.16 -1.63
CA GLN A 126 31.86 -13.66 -2.35
C GLN A 126 33.09 -12.77 -2.14
N GLU A 127 32.92 -11.45 -2.11
CA GLU A 127 33.97 -10.49 -1.77
C GLU A 127 34.52 -10.75 -0.37
N SER A 128 33.66 -10.84 0.65
CA SER A 128 34.08 -11.16 2.03
C SER A 128 34.77 -12.53 2.13
N ARG A 129 34.34 -13.52 1.34
CA ARG A 129 35.03 -14.82 1.28
C ARG A 129 36.44 -14.71 0.71
N ASN A 130 36.65 -13.84 -0.26
CA ASN A 130 37.97 -13.62 -0.85
C ASN A 130 38.89 -12.92 0.16
N GLU A 131 38.40 -11.89 0.84
CA GLU A 131 39.13 -11.17 1.91
C GLU A 131 39.58 -12.14 3.03
N ILE A 132 38.69 -13.03 3.47
CA ILE A 132 39.03 -14.04 4.49
C ILE A 132 40.15 -14.97 4.00
N LYS A 133 40.13 -15.39 2.73
CA LYS A 133 41.19 -16.24 2.17
C LYS A 133 42.53 -15.51 2.11
N GLU A 134 42.52 -14.23 1.74
CA GLU A 134 43.73 -13.40 1.71
C GLU A 134 44.33 -13.24 3.12
N LEU A 135 43.49 -12.95 4.11
CA LEU A 135 43.93 -12.86 5.52
C LEU A 135 44.50 -14.20 6.02
N GLN A 136 43.86 -15.33 5.67
CA GLN A 136 44.37 -16.66 6.00
C GLN A 136 45.73 -16.93 5.36
N ALA A 137 45.94 -16.51 4.11
CA ALA A 137 47.22 -16.67 3.43
C ALA A 137 48.33 -15.81 4.08
N LEU A 138 48.04 -14.54 4.41
CA LEU A 138 48.97 -13.66 5.11
C LEU A 138 49.36 -14.22 6.49
N PHE A 139 48.40 -14.78 7.23
CA PHE A 139 48.66 -15.40 8.52
C PHE A 139 49.58 -16.63 8.41
N GLN A 140 49.37 -17.48 7.39
CA GLN A 140 50.25 -18.63 7.14
C GLN A 140 51.67 -18.21 6.79
N VAL A 141 51.85 -17.18 5.96
CA VAL A 141 53.17 -16.64 5.61
C VAL A 141 53.87 -16.11 6.87
N LYS A 142 53.15 -15.34 7.70
CA LYS A 142 53.68 -14.78 8.95
C LYS A 142 54.12 -15.86 9.93
N ASN A 143 53.33 -16.93 10.11
CA ASN A 143 53.72 -18.02 11.01
C ASN A 143 54.96 -18.75 10.50
N ARG A 144 55.09 -18.93 9.18
CA ARG A 144 56.27 -19.55 8.56
C ARG A 144 57.54 -18.71 8.72
N SER A 145 57.42 -17.37 8.78
CA SER A 145 58.58 -16.48 9.03
C SER A 145 59.02 -16.45 10.50
N ILE A 146 58.14 -16.80 11.45
CA ILE A 146 58.45 -16.83 12.88
C ILE A 146 59.22 -18.11 13.24
N GLU A 147 58.88 -19.25 12.65
CA GLU A 147 59.60 -20.52 12.87
C GLU A 147 61.03 -20.53 12.29
N GLU A 148 61.32 -19.73 11.26
CA GLU A 148 62.67 -19.58 10.71
C GLU A 148 63.57 -18.66 11.55
N GLY A 149 63.00 -17.82 12.42
CA GLY A 149 63.74 -16.92 13.31
C GLY A 149 64.31 -17.59 14.57
N ASP A 150 63.73 -18.70 15.02
CA ASP A 150 64.08 -19.35 16.30
C ASP A 150 65.10 -20.51 16.15
N ASN A 151 65.50 -20.87 14.93
CA ASN A 151 66.39 -22.03 14.68
C ASN A 151 67.89 -21.67 14.48
N VAL A 152 68.31 -20.42 14.76
CA VAL A 152 69.71 -19.94 14.57
C VAL A 152 70.51 -19.83 15.89
N SER A 153 69.98 -20.24 17.05
CA SER A 153 70.74 -20.19 18.32
C SER A 153 71.20 -21.55 18.88
N GLY A 154 71.30 -22.59 18.05
CA GLY A 154 71.90 -23.88 18.41
C GLY A 154 73.40 -23.94 18.13
N LYS A 155 74.21 -23.78 19.19
CA LYS A 155 75.69 -23.75 19.27
C LYS A 155 76.43 -24.82 18.44
N PRO A 156 77.74 -24.62 18.16
CA PRO A 156 78.66 -25.63 18.67
C PRO A 156 79.89 -25.08 19.40
N ASN A 157 80.24 -25.88 20.40
CA ASN A 157 81.35 -25.86 21.34
C ASN A 157 82.69 -26.16 20.62
N ILE A 158 83.74 -25.33 20.75
CA ILE A 158 85.13 -25.76 20.47
C ILE A 158 86.12 -25.04 21.40
N SER A 159 86.82 -25.87 22.19
CA SER A 159 88.13 -25.76 22.86
C SER A 159 88.40 -24.70 23.93
#